data_AF-A0A7K3ZQS4-F1
#
_entry.id   AF-A0A7K3ZQS4-F1
#
_cell.length_a   1.000
_cell.length_b   1.000
_cell.length_c   1.000
_cell.angle_alpha   90.00
_cell.angle_beta   90.00
_cell.angle_gamma   90.00
#
_symmetry.space_group_name_H-M   'P 1'
#
loop_
_entity.id
_entity.type
_entity.pdbx_description
1 polymer ?
#
loop_
_entity_poly.entity_id
_entity_poly.type
_entity_poly.pdbx_seq_one_letter_code
_entity_poly.pdbx_strand_id
1 'polypeptide(L)'
;MNFVEIMIGEKLKDADPALDIMGSDRKVLQVACQDFTNYLKFHWQLIGKENSNCEIVDKLEVLFRENADELDSYLAIWCKNWFKKWQQRVKLLIGNQGANKWSKMAKNITDAEPIWHRIDHKQELQEIVVSTLIKNGEICGTEILAENLLKLELGEKSVQSITDDKERLFTVLNNTLRKSREMAQSRGPLIFVKVDKGYYNTSAE
;
A
#
# COMPACT_ATOMS: atom_id res chain seq x y z
N MET A 1 10.89 11.36 -13.27
CA MET A 1 9.57 10.78 -12.99
C MET A 1 9.18 9.91 -14.16
N ASN A 2 8.62 8.73 -13.92
CA ASN A 2 8.05 7.90 -14.98
C ASN A 2 6.68 8.46 -15.43
N PHE A 3 6.13 7.91 -16.52
CA PHE A 3 4.87 8.36 -17.11
C PHE A 3 3.69 8.35 -16.11
N VAL A 4 3.58 7.29 -15.30
CA VAL A 4 2.53 7.17 -14.28
C VAL A 4 2.71 8.22 -13.18
N GLU A 5 3.94 8.47 -12.72
CA GLU A 5 4.23 9.48 -11.70
C GLU A 5 3.85 10.88 -12.15
N ILE A 6 4.01 11.22 -13.44
CA ILE A 6 3.59 12.51 -13.98
C ILE A 6 2.07 12.66 -13.89
N MET A 7 1.31 11.71 -14.45
CA MET A 7 -0.15 11.75 -14.47
C MET A 7 -0.74 11.78 -13.05
N ILE A 8 -0.27 10.91 -12.16
CA ILE A 8 -0.77 10.86 -10.77
C ILE A 8 -0.35 12.10 -9.99
N GLY A 9 0.88 12.58 -10.19
CA GLY A 9 1.39 13.78 -9.52
C GLY A 9 0.59 15.03 -9.83
N GLU A 10 0.25 15.25 -11.11
CA GLU A 10 -0.60 16.36 -11.53
C GLU A 10 -1.97 16.30 -10.84
N LYS A 11 -2.64 15.13 -10.87
CA LYS A 11 -3.97 14.97 -10.27
C LYS A 11 -3.98 15.01 -8.75
N LEU A 12 -2.89 14.62 -8.08
CA LEU A 12 -2.76 14.81 -6.64
C LEU A 12 -2.60 16.28 -6.26
N LYS A 13 -1.85 17.07 -7.04
CA LYS A 13 -1.76 18.53 -6.84
C LYS A 13 -3.10 19.22 -7.06
N ASP A 14 -3.89 18.76 -8.03
CA ASP A 14 -5.26 19.27 -8.23
C ASP A 14 -6.17 18.95 -7.03
N ALA A 15 -5.96 17.79 -6.40
CA ALA A 15 -6.72 17.38 -5.22
C ALA A 15 -6.31 18.13 -3.95
N ASP A 16 -5.02 18.43 -3.78
CA ASP A 16 -4.47 19.22 -2.69
C ASP A 16 -3.20 19.99 -3.12
N PRO A 17 -3.32 21.29 -3.46
CA PRO A 17 -2.20 22.11 -3.91
C PRO A 17 -1.09 22.29 -2.87
N ALA A 18 -1.33 21.97 -1.59
CA ALA A 18 -0.35 22.08 -0.52
C ALA A 18 0.66 20.91 -0.51
N LEU A 19 0.40 19.83 -1.25
CA LEU A 19 1.29 18.66 -1.30
C LEU A 19 2.59 18.99 -2.03
N ASP A 20 3.72 18.87 -1.33
CA ASP A 20 5.05 18.95 -1.92
C ASP A 20 5.50 17.57 -2.43
N ILE A 21 4.88 17.11 -3.52
CA ILE A 21 5.17 15.79 -4.12
C ILE A 21 6.60 15.66 -4.69
N MET A 22 7.33 16.77 -4.82
CA MET A 22 8.71 16.79 -5.28
C MET A 22 9.71 16.84 -4.12
N GLY A 23 9.32 17.34 -2.96
CA GLY A 23 10.11 17.35 -1.72
C GLY A 23 9.52 16.47 -0.63
N SER A 24 8.99 17.07 0.44
CA SER A 24 8.67 16.32 1.68
C SER A 24 7.58 15.26 1.53
N ASP A 25 6.63 15.47 0.62
CA ASP A 25 5.49 14.56 0.41
C ASP A 25 5.73 13.56 -0.74
N ARG A 26 6.97 13.45 -1.24
CA ARG A 26 7.34 12.50 -2.31
C ARG A 26 6.88 11.07 -2.02
N LYS A 27 6.87 10.66 -0.74
CA LYS A 27 6.40 9.32 -0.35
C LYS A 27 4.91 9.11 -0.62
N VAL A 28 4.09 10.17 -0.52
CA VAL A 28 2.65 10.13 -0.86
C VAL A 28 2.48 9.79 -2.33
N LEU A 29 3.21 10.47 -3.22
CA LEU A 29 3.19 10.19 -4.66
C LEU A 29 3.62 8.74 -4.95
N GLN A 30 4.70 8.26 -4.33
CA GLN A 30 5.16 6.87 -4.53
C GLN A 30 4.09 5.84 -4.14
N VAL A 31 3.40 6.04 -3.02
CA VAL A 31 2.34 5.12 -2.60
C VAL A 31 1.15 5.21 -3.54
N ALA A 32 0.75 6.40 -3.98
CA ALA A 32 -0.33 6.57 -4.95
C ALA A 32 -0.02 5.88 -6.29
N CYS A 33 1.19 6.00 -6.82
CA CYS A 33 1.61 5.33 -8.05
C CYS A 33 1.60 3.81 -7.90
N GLN A 34 2.07 3.29 -6.77
CA GLN A 34 2.05 1.86 -6.49
C GLN A 34 0.62 1.33 -6.38
N ASP A 35 -0.24 2.04 -5.64
CA ASP A 35 -1.65 1.68 -5.49
C ASP A 35 -2.41 1.75 -6.80
N PHE A 36 -2.14 2.76 -7.63
CA PHE A 36 -2.74 2.86 -8.96
C PHE A 36 -2.31 1.69 -9.85
N THR A 37 -1.02 1.36 -9.83
CA THR A 37 -0.49 0.20 -10.56
C THR A 37 -1.17 -1.09 -10.09
N ASN A 38 -1.26 -1.32 -8.79
CA ASN A 38 -1.93 -2.49 -8.20
C ASN A 38 -3.43 -2.54 -8.58
N TYR A 39 -4.10 -1.39 -8.55
CA TYR A 39 -5.49 -1.23 -8.98
C TYR A 39 -5.66 -1.63 -10.45
N LEU A 40 -4.80 -1.14 -11.34
CA LEU A 40 -4.84 -1.50 -12.76
C LEU A 40 -4.53 -2.98 -12.98
N LYS A 41 -3.54 -3.55 -12.27
CA LYS A 41 -3.25 -4.99 -12.35
C LYS A 41 -4.49 -5.82 -12.02
N PHE A 42 -5.22 -5.45 -10.97
CA PHE A 42 -6.45 -6.12 -10.59
C PHE A 42 -7.54 -5.98 -11.67
N HIS A 43 -7.86 -4.75 -12.10
CA HIS A 43 -8.96 -4.49 -13.03
C HIS A 43 -8.69 -4.95 -14.47
N TRP A 44 -7.42 -4.99 -14.89
CA TRP A 44 -7.01 -5.49 -16.21
C TRP A 44 -6.59 -6.96 -16.19
N GLN A 45 -6.81 -7.68 -15.08
CA GLN A 45 -6.51 -9.11 -14.95
C GLN A 45 -5.02 -9.44 -15.24
N LEU A 46 -4.12 -8.63 -14.68
CA LEU A 46 -2.65 -8.76 -14.85
C LEU A 46 -1.94 -9.29 -13.61
N ILE A 47 -2.69 -9.64 -12.56
CA ILE A 47 -2.16 -10.27 -11.35
C ILE A 47 -1.43 -11.56 -11.72
N GLY A 48 -0.22 -11.76 -11.18
CA GLY A 48 0.63 -12.92 -11.45
C GLY A 48 1.32 -12.92 -12.82
N LYS A 49 1.12 -11.91 -13.67
CA LYS A 49 1.81 -11.82 -14.96
C LYS A 49 3.17 -11.14 -14.80
N GLU A 50 4.23 -11.81 -15.27
CA GLU A 50 5.60 -11.30 -15.23
C GLU A 50 5.77 -9.97 -15.96
N ASN A 51 5.07 -9.79 -17.09
CA ASN A 51 5.12 -8.58 -17.92
C ASN A 51 4.04 -7.53 -17.56
N SER A 52 3.35 -7.69 -16.42
CA SER A 52 2.22 -6.84 -16.02
C SER A 52 2.54 -5.34 -16.03
N ASN A 53 3.73 -4.95 -15.56
CA ASN A 53 4.13 -3.55 -15.52
C ASN A 53 4.29 -2.95 -16.93
N CYS A 54 4.88 -3.69 -17.87
CA CYS A 54 5.01 -3.25 -19.26
C CYS A 54 3.64 -3.12 -19.92
N GLU A 55 2.79 -4.14 -19.75
CA GLU A 55 1.43 -4.13 -20.31
C GLU A 55 0.59 -2.96 -19.77
N ILE A 56 0.81 -2.56 -18.52
CA ILE A 56 0.16 -1.36 -17.95
C ILE A 56 0.59 -0.09 -18.65
N VAL A 57 1.91 0.09 -18.84
CA VAL A 57 2.44 1.29 -19.49
C VAL A 57 1.93 1.38 -20.92
N ASP A 58 2.01 0.30 -21.69
CA ASP A 58 1.54 0.26 -23.08
C ASP A 58 0.04 0.62 -23.17
N LYS A 59 -0.79 0.04 -22.29
CA LYS A 59 -2.24 0.35 -22.24
C LYS A 59 -2.51 1.80 -21.86
N LEU A 60 -1.79 2.34 -20.89
CA LEU A 60 -1.95 3.75 -20.50
C LEU A 60 -1.50 4.70 -21.61
N GLU A 61 -0.44 4.39 -22.34
CA GLU A 61 0.01 5.20 -23.48
C GLU A 61 -1.00 5.22 -24.63
N VAL A 62 -1.63 4.08 -24.92
CA VAL A 62 -2.73 4.00 -25.90
C VAL A 62 -3.92 4.84 -25.43
N LEU A 63 -4.37 4.68 -24.18
CA LEU A 63 -5.47 5.48 -23.62
C LEU A 63 -5.17 6.97 -23.62
N PHE A 64 -3.93 7.36 -23.30
CA PHE A 64 -3.51 8.76 -23.32
C PHE A 64 -3.52 9.35 -24.74
N ARG A 65 -3.19 8.55 -25.75
CA ARG A 65 -3.18 9.00 -27.15
C ARG A 65 -4.56 9.05 -27.78
N GLU A 66 -5.40 8.07 -27.48
CA GLU A 66 -6.68 7.86 -28.15
C GLU A 66 -7.84 8.52 -27.38
N ASN A 67 -7.82 8.47 -26.04
CA ASN A 67 -8.92 8.90 -25.17
C ASN A 67 -8.43 9.78 -24.01
N ALA A 68 -7.57 10.77 -24.29
CA ALA A 68 -6.92 11.62 -23.29
C ALA A 68 -7.90 12.22 -22.26
N ASP A 69 -9.02 12.80 -22.71
CA ASP A 69 -10.00 13.47 -21.85
C ASP A 69 -10.71 12.51 -20.88
N GLU A 70 -10.99 11.28 -21.35
CA GLU A 70 -11.60 10.24 -20.53
C GLU A 70 -10.61 9.73 -19.48
N LEU A 71 -9.36 9.48 -19.88
CA LEU A 71 -8.29 9.09 -18.97
C LEU A 71 -8.06 10.19 -17.91
N ASP A 72 -8.03 11.45 -18.31
CA ASP A 72 -7.87 12.60 -17.42
C ASP A 72 -9.00 12.65 -16.37
N SER A 73 -10.25 12.55 -16.83
CA SER A 73 -11.44 12.54 -15.98
C SER A 73 -11.43 11.35 -15.02
N TYR A 74 -11.04 10.17 -15.50
CA TYR A 74 -10.92 8.96 -14.70
C TYR A 74 -9.87 9.11 -13.60
N LEU A 75 -8.68 9.59 -13.95
CA LEU A 75 -7.58 9.82 -13.01
C LEU A 75 -7.97 10.86 -11.94
N ALA A 76 -8.67 11.94 -12.33
CA ALA A 76 -9.16 12.93 -11.38
C ALA A 76 -10.09 12.30 -10.33
N ILE A 77 -11.02 11.45 -10.76
CA ILE A 77 -11.94 10.73 -9.85
C ILE A 77 -11.17 9.74 -8.98
N TRP A 78 -10.28 8.95 -9.56
CA TRP A 78 -9.50 7.94 -8.84
C TRP A 78 -8.60 8.59 -7.79
N CYS A 79 -7.80 9.60 -8.16
CA CYS A 79 -6.91 10.32 -7.23
C CYS A 79 -7.69 10.98 -6.10
N LYS A 80 -8.85 11.58 -6.38
CA LYS A 80 -9.72 12.15 -5.34
C LYS A 80 -10.21 11.09 -4.34
N ASN A 81 -10.60 9.91 -4.82
CA ASN A 81 -11.06 8.83 -3.96
C ASN A 81 -9.90 8.19 -3.18
N TRP A 82 -8.77 7.99 -3.83
CA TRP A 82 -7.54 7.50 -3.21
C TRP A 82 -7.08 8.45 -2.10
N PHE A 83 -7.04 9.77 -2.36
CA PHE A 83 -6.57 10.75 -1.39
C PHE A 83 -7.48 10.84 -0.16
N LYS A 84 -8.81 10.75 -0.34
CA LYS A 84 -9.74 10.63 0.80
C LYS A 84 -9.46 9.40 1.65
N LYS A 85 -9.15 8.26 1.02
CA LYS A 85 -8.75 7.04 1.74
C LYS A 85 -7.40 7.22 2.42
N TRP A 86 -6.42 7.85 1.78
CA TRP A 86 -5.13 8.19 2.36
C TRP A 86 -5.28 8.98 3.65
N GLN A 87 -6.05 10.07 3.62
CA GLN A 87 -6.35 10.89 4.81
C GLN A 87 -7.08 10.11 5.91
N GLN A 88 -7.90 9.12 5.54
CA GLN A 88 -8.57 8.25 6.50
C GLN A 88 -7.61 7.22 7.13
N ARG A 89 -6.72 6.63 6.32
CA ARG A 89 -5.91 5.46 6.70
C ARG A 89 -4.57 5.84 7.30
N VAL A 90 -4.00 6.97 6.94
CA VAL A 90 -2.65 7.37 7.36
C VAL A 90 -2.72 8.34 8.53
N LYS A 91 -2.01 8.02 9.62
CA LYS A 91 -1.84 8.90 10.77
C LYS A 91 -0.37 9.08 11.10
N LEU A 92 0.07 10.34 11.16
CA LEU A 92 1.40 10.68 11.64
C LEU A 92 1.46 10.52 13.17
N LEU A 93 2.45 9.80 13.66
CA LEU A 93 2.77 9.69 15.08
C LEU A 93 3.85 10.71 15.43
N ILE A 94 3.44 11.75 16.17
CA ILE A 94 4.32 12.79 16.69
C ILE A 94 4.52 12.55 18.19
N GLY A 95 5.79 12.39 18.60
CA GLY A 95 6.15 12.11 20.00
C GLY A 95 5.69 10.72 20.49
N ASN A 96 5.19 10.64 21.73
CA ASN A 96 4.79 9.37 22.37
C ASN A 96 3.29 9.04 22.24
N GLN A 97 2.53 9.78 21.44
CA GLN A 97 1.08 9.52 21.31
C GLN A 97 0.83 8.15 20.64
N GLY A 98 -0.01 7.31 21.26
CA GLY A 98 -0.40 6.01 20.69
C GLY A 98 0.65 4.90 20.76
N ALA A 99 1.78 5.15 21.44
CA ALA A 99 2.95 4.26 21.45
C ALA A 99 2.64 2.83 21.94
N ASN A 100 1.69 2.61 22.86
CA ASN A 100 1.48 1.31 23.49
C ASN A 100 0.75 0.26 22.62
N LYS A 101 -0.25 0.67 21.82
CA LYS A 101 -0.91 -0.26 20.88
C LYS A 101 -0.02 -0.51 19.67
N TRP A 102 0.65 0.53 19.19
CA TRP A 102 1.62 0.43 18.11
C TRP A 102 2.84 -0.40 18.51
N SER A 103 3.36 -0.26 19.73
CA SER A 103 4.56 -0.99 20.16
C SER A 103 4.36 -2.50 20.14
N LYS A 104 3.16 -3.00 20.48
CA LYS A 104 2.84 -4.43 20.37
C LYS A 104 2.77 -4.89 18.92
N MET A 105 2.10 -4.14 18.05
CA MET A 105 2.00 -4.46 16.62
C MET A 105 3.36 -4.39 15.92
N ALA A 106 4.12 -3.33 16.18
CA ALA A 106 5.47 -3.13 15.69
C ALA A 106 6.40 -4.23 16.18
N LYS A 107 6.30 -4.64 17.45
CA LYS A 107 7.07 -5.78 17.96
C LYS A 107 6.75 -7.06 17.21
N ASN A 108 5.46 -7.39 17.01
CA ASN A 108 5.08 -8.60 16.25
C ASN A 108 5.62 -8.56 14.81
N ILE A 109 5.58 -7.39 14.16
CA ILE A 109 6.15 -7.19 12.82
C ILE A 109 7.68 -7.38 12.84
N THR A 110 8.38 -6.77 13.81
CA THR A 110 9.84 -6.93 13.97
C THR A 110 10.23 -8.37 14.26
N ASP A 111 9.49 -9.08 15.10
CA ASP A 111 9.73 -10.48 15.45
C ASP A 111 9.48 -11.40 14.23
N ALA A 112 8.58 -11.01 13.32
CA ALA A 112 8.29 -11.73 12.08
C ALA A 112 9.29 -11.46 10.95
N GLU A 113 10.07 -10.38 11.01
CA GLU A 113 10.99 -9.95 9.95
C GLU A 113 12.00 -11.03 9.53
N PRO A 114 12.65 -11.78 10.45
CA PRO A 114 13.58 -12.84 10.07
C PRO A 114 12.91 -13.99 9.31
N ILE A 115 11.65 -14.28 9.63
CA ILE A 115 10.86 -15.32 8.95
C ILE A 115 10.43 -14.78 7.58
N TRP A 116 9.92 -13.55 7.53
CA TRP A 116 9.50 -12.87 6.32
C TRP A 116 10.60 -12.84 5.24
N HIS A 117 11.84 -12.56 5.62
CA HIS A 117 12.96 -12.54 4.69
C HIS A 117 13.34 -13.90 4.10
N ARG A 118 12.93 -15.00 4.72
CA ARG A 118 13.20 -16.37 4.26
C ARG A 118 12.08 -16.93 3.37
N ILE A 119 10.97 -16.23 3.23
CA ILE A 119 9.84 -16.68 2.41
C ILE A 119 10.18 -16.43 0.94
N ASP A 120 10.30 -17.52 0.19
CA ASP A 120 10.37 -17.48 -1.26
C ASP A 120 9.04 -16.98 -1.84
N HIS A 121 9.10 -16.31 -2.99
CA HIS A 121 7.89 -15.84 -3.71
C HIS A 121 6.97 -14.92 -2.88
N LYS A 122 7.49 -14.20 -1.89
CA LYS A 122 6.70 -13.28 -1.04
C LYS A 122 5.93 -12.21 -1.83
N GLN A 123 6.44 -11.78 -2.99
CA GLN A 123 5.71 -10.83 -3.84
C GLN A 123 4.39 -11.42 -4.36
N GLU A 124 4.36 -12.71 -4.70
CA GLU A 124 3.13 -13.38 -5.16
C GLU A 124 2.10 -13.46 -4.02
N LEU A 125 2.56 -13.75 -2.79
CA LEU A 125 1.70 -13.72 -1.61
C LEU A 125 1.13 -12.32 -1.36
N GLN A 126 1.97 -11.28 -1.45
CA GLN A 126 1.52 -9.89 -1.32
C GLN A 126 0.49 -9.54 -2.40
N GLU A 127 0.72 -9.94 -3.66
CA GLU A 127 -0.16 -9.62 -4.77
C GLU A 127 -1.56 -10.24 -4.63
N ILE A 128 -1.66 -11.44 -4.07
CA ILE A 128 -2.95 -12.09 -3.74
C ILE A 128 -3.69 -11.28 -2.66
N VAL A 129 -2.97 -10.81 -1.64
CA VAL A 129 -3.54 -10.01 -0.55
C VAL A 129 -3.97 -8.63 -1.04
N VAL A 130 -3.14 -7.96 -1.84
CA VAL A 130 -3.44 -6.70 -2.54
C VAL A 130 -4.71 -6.83 -3.38
N SER A 131 -4.81 -7.89 -4.18
CA SER A 131 -6.01 -8.19 -4.98
C SER A 131 -7.25 -8.33 -4.11
N THR A 132 -7.11 -8.93 -2.93
CA THR A 132 -8.21 -9.08 -1.97
C THR A 132 -8.59 -7.74 -1.35
N LEU A 133 -7.64 -6.87 -1.00
CA LEU A 133 -7.90 -5.51 -0.51
C LEU A 133 -8.67 -4.69 -1.56
N ILE A 134 -8.19 -4.67 -2.80
CA ILE A 134 -8.81 -3.92 -3.91
C ILE A 134 -10.22 -4.44 -4.19
N LYS A 135 -10.38 -5.77 -4.27
CA LYS A 135 -11.70 -6.42 -4.45
C LYS A 135 -12.72 -5.99 -3.39
N ASN A 136 -12.27 -5.61 -2.20
CA ASN A 136 -13.13 -5.17 -1.09
C ASN A 136 -13.14 -3.64 -0.90
N GLY A 137 -12.63 -2.87 -1.87
CA GLY A 137 -12.72 -1.41 -1.90
C GLY A 137 -11.62 -0.69 -1.10
N GLU A 138 -10.55 -1.39 -0.70
CA GLU A 138 -9.35 -0.74 -0.19
C GLU A 138 -8.36 -0.51 -1.33
N ILE A 139 -8.21 0.75 -1.71
CA ILE A 139 -7.35 1.20 -2.81
C ILE A 139 -6.12 1.96 -2.33
N CYS A 140 -5.96 2.16 -1.01
CA CYS A 140 -4.92 3.00 -0.44
C CYS A 140 -3.97 2.19 0.44
N GLY A 141 -2.67 2.40 0.23
CA GLY A 141 -1.57 1.73 0.93
C GLY A 141 -1.63 0.22 0.82
N THR A 142 -2.10 -0.29 -0.32
CA THR A 142 -2.39 -1.72 -0.53
C THR A 142 -1.18 -2.59 -0.26
N GLU A 143 0.00 -2.18 -0.74
CA GLU A 143 1.26 -2.90 -0.51
C GLU A 143 1.67 -2.91 0.96
N ILE A 144 1.56 -1.74 1.61
CA ILE A 144 1.91 -1.56 3.03
C ILE A 144 0.99 -2.41 3.91
N LEU A 145 -0.31 -2.41 3.62
CA LEU A 145 -1.30 -3.18 4.36
C LEU A 145 -1.11 -4.68 4.14
N ALA A 146 -0.86 -5.10 2.91
CA ALA A 146 -0.62 -6.51 2.58
C ALA A 146 0.60 -7.06 3.31
N GLU A 147 1.74 -6.36 3.24
CA GLU A 147 2.97 -6.76 3.93
C GLU A 147 2.78 -6.81 5.45
N ASN A 148 2.20 -5.75 6.03
CA ASN A 148 1.99 -5.69 7.48
C ASN A 148 1.05 -6.79 7.97
N LEU A 149 -0.01 -7.09 7.23
CA LEU A 149 -0.94 -8.17 7.58
C LEU A 149 -0.26 -9.54 7.54
N LEU A 150 0.54 -9.82 6.51
CA LEU A 150 1.29 -11.06 6.40
C LEU A 150 2.29 -11.20 7.55
N LYS A 151 3.06 -10.14 7.85
CA LYS A 151 4.01 -10.13 8.98
C LYS A 151 3.32 -10.31 10.32
N LEU A 152 2.15 -9.69 10.53
CA LEU A 152 1.39 -9.85 11.76
C LEU A 152 0.94 -11.30 11.97
N GLU A 153 0.43 -11.97 10.93
CA GLU A 153 0.07 -13.39 11.00
C GLU A 153 1.29 -14.29 11.22
N LEU A 154 2.42 -14.01 10.57
CA LEU A 154 3.67 -14.74 10.79
C LEU A 154 4.20 -14.59 12.23
N GLY A 155 3.94 -13.45 12.86
CA GLY A 155 4.28 -13.17 14.24
C GLY A 155 3.36 -13.84 15.27
N GLU A 156 2.22 -14.41 14.87
CA GLU A 156 1.29 -15.05 15.80
C GLU A 156 1.85 -16.37 16.34
N LYS A 157 1.81 -16.55 17.66
CA LYS A 157 2.41 -17.72 18.33
C LYS A 157 1.85 -19.05 17.85
N SER A 158 0.55 -19.09 17.53
CA SER A 158 -0.15 -20.27 17.01
C SER A 158 0.34 -20.65 15.60
N VAL A 159 0.73 -19.67 14.79
CA VAL A 159 1.33 -19.89 13.47
C VAL A 159 2.78 -20.33 13.62
N GLN A 160 3.52 -19.75 14.57
CA GLN A 160 4.92 -20.12 14.82
C GLN A 160 5.08 -21.56 15.34
N SER A 161 4.06 -22.14 15.98
CA SER A 161 4.08 -23.54 16.39
C SER A 161 3.92 -24.55 15.25
N ILE A 162 3.55 -24.10 14.04
CA ILE A 162 3.44 -24.97 12.86
C ILE A 162 4.86 -25.26 12.33
N THR A 163 5.24 -26.53 12.32
CA THR A 163 6.59 -26.98 11.93
C THR A 163 6.74 -27.13 10.42
N ASP A 164 5.67 -27.45 9.71
CA ASP A 164 5.70 -27.53 8.24
C ASP A 164 5.58 -26.13 7.62
N ASP A 165 6.57 -25.76 6.81
CA ASP A 165 6.64 -24.42 6.23
C ASP A 165 5.49 -24.11 5.28
N LYS A 166 5.02 -25.10 4.51
CA LYS A 166 3.93 -24.92 3.54
C LYS A 166 2.60 -24.74 4.25
N GLU A 167 2.32 -25.58 5.25
CA GLU A 167 1.12 -25.47 6.10
C GLU A 167 1.10 -24.13 6.83
N ARG A 168 2.26 -23.68 7.33
CA ARG A 168 2.41 -22.38 7.98
C ARG A 168 2.09 -21.24 7.02
N LEU A 169 2.66 -21.23 5.82
CA LEU A 169 2.40 -20.20 4.81
C LEU A 169 0.94 -20.19 4.36
N PHE A 170 0.35 -21.38 4.15
CA PHE A 170 -1.06 -21.49 3.77
C PHE A 170 -1.99 -20.96 4.86
N THR A 171 -1.69 -21.24 6.13
CA THR A 171 -2.43 -20.73 7.29
C THR A 171 -2.33 -19.20 7.38
N VAL A 172 -1.11 -18.66 7.25
CA VAL A 172 -0.85 -17.21 7.21
C VAL A 172 -1.68 -16.55 6.13
N LEU A 173 -1.59 -17.04 4.89
CA LEU A 173 -2.30 -16.47 3.76
C LEU A 173 -3.81 -16.47 4.01
N ASN A 174 -4.40 -17.61 4.40
CA ASN A 174 -5.85 -17.68 4.67
C ASN A 174 -6.32 -16.71 5.76
N ASN A 175 -5.57 -16.62 6.85
CA ASN A 175 -5.87 -15.66 7.91
C ASN A 175 -5.77 -14.23 7.41
N THR A 176 -4.72 -13.90 6.67
CA THR A 176 -4.52 -12.57 6.06
C THR A 176 -5.65 -12.23 5.10
N LEU A 177 -6.11 -13.15 4.25
CA LEU A 177 -7.22 -12.91 3.31
C LEU A 177 -8.55 -12.65 4.05
N ARG A 178 -8.80 -13.33 5.18
CA ARG A 178 -9.94 -13.01 6.05
C ARG A 178 -9.81 -11.60 6.64
N LYS A 179 -8.67 -11.29 7.28
CA LYS A 179 -8.45 -9.97 7.89
C LYS A 179 -8.49 -8.83 6.87
N SER A 180 -8.01 -9.05 5.66
CA SER A 180 -8.03 -8.06 4.57
C SER A 180 -9.46 -7.65 4.21
N ARG A 181 -10.39 -8.60 4.14
CA ARG A 181 -11.82 -8.34 3.88
C ARG A 181 -12.45 -7.50 4.98
N GLU A 182 -12.21 -7.87 6.23
CA GLU A 182 -12.72 -7.15 7.40
C GLU A 182 -12.15 -5.73 7.50
N MET A 183 -10.85 -5.61 7.27
CA MET A 183 -10.12 -4.33 7.33
C MET A 183 -10.55 -3.35 6.25
N ALA A 184 -10.78 -3.81 5.02
CA ALA A 184 -11.24 -2.94 3.93
C ALA A 184 -12.56 -2.23 4.26
N GLN A 185 -13.42 -2.87 5.05
CA GLN A 185 -14.70 -2.31 5.52
C GLN A 185 -14.58 -1.44 6.78
N SER A 186 -13.45 -1.50 7.48
CA SER A 186 -13.21 -0.70 8.68
C SER A 186 -13.11 0.79 8.36
N ARG A 187 -13.38 1.65 9.34
CA ARG A 187 -13.12 3.10 9.25
C ARG A 187 -11.97 3.49 10.17
N GLY A 188 -11.10 4.37 9.68
CA GLY A 188 -10.05 5.01 10.46
C GLY A 188 -8.64 4.54 10.11
N PRO A 189 -7.64 4.97 10.90
CA PRO A 189 -6.23 4.77 10.57
C PRO A 189 -5.82 3.30 10.64
N LEU A 190 -5.09 2.88 9.61
CA LEU A 190 -4.49 1.55 9.47
C LEU A 190 -2.97 1.61 9.26
N ILE A 191 -2.48 2.76 8.81
CA ILE A 191 -1.06 3.02 8.53
C ILE A 191 -0.62 4.14 9.46
N PHE A 192 0.39 3.85 10.26
CA PHE A 192 0.97 4.82 11.18
C PHE A 192 2.39 5.12 10.73
N VAL A 193 2.68 6.40 10.52
CA VAL A 193 4.01 6.86 10.09
C VAL A 193 4.63 7.59 11.25
N LYS A 194 5.75 7.07 11.76
CA LYS A 194 6.51 7.73 12.81
C LYS A 194 7.39 8.80 12.18
N VAL A 195 7.24 10.04 12.63
CA VAL A 195 8.15 11.13 12.23
C VAL A 195 9.39 11.04 13.12
N ASP A 196 10.56 10.89 12.51
CA ASP A 196 11.81 10.88 13.25
C ASP A 196 12.14 12.27 13.81
N LYS A 197 12.68 12.31 15.03
CA LYS A 197 12.96 13.57 15.75
C LYS A 197 13.87 14.53 14.97
N GLY A 198 14.69 14.01 14.05
CA GLY A 198 15.55 14.81 13.18
C GLY A 198 14.80 15.72 12.20
N TYR A 199 13.50 15.47 11.96
CA TYR A 199 12.68 16.27 11.03
C TYR A 199 12.49 17.73 11.48
N TYR A 200 12.58 18.00 12.79
CA TYR A 200 12.46 19.35 13.33
C TYR A 200 13.82 20.05 13.56
N ASN A 201 14.94 19.37 13.31
CA ASN A 201 16.28 19.92 13.57
C ASN A 201 16.87 20.72 12.40
N THR A 202 16.13 20.93 11.31
CA THR A 202 16.56 21.74 10.15
C THR A 202 16.12 23.21 10.22
N SER A 203 15.95 23.75 11.43
CA SER A 203 15.60 25.17 11.65
C SER A 203 16.50 25.81 12.69
N ALA A 204 17.82 25.68 12.51
CA ALA A 204 18.81 26.41 13.31
C ALA A 204 20.13 26.56 12.54
N GLU A 205 20.12 27.38 11.48
CA GLU A 205 21.28 28.19 11.06
C GLU A 205 20.77 29.55 10.57
#